data_AF-A0A1H8J0D5-F1
#
_entry.id   AF-A0A1H8J0D5-F1
#
_cell.length_a   1.000
_cell.length_b   1.000
_cell.length_c   1.000
_cell.angle_alpha   90.00
_cell.angle_beta   90.00
_cell.angle_gamma   90.00
#
_symmetry.space_group_name_H-M   'P 1'
#
loop_
_entity.id
_entity.type
_entity.pdbx_description
1 polymer ?
#
loop_
_entity_poly.entity_id
_entity_poly.type
_entity_poly.pdbx_seq_one_letter_code
_entity_poly.pdbx_strand_id
1 'polypeptide(L)'
;MKIKLRHLILAAAVVFVAGFQQAKSLHPTVEAKESEYRTVTVKKGDTVYRIARKYGTTVKSIAKLNGLNNPSLIRAGQVLRLPLPAFAEHLHQKERGSGLTDAVPVSMAMPVMSRGRSLGEFTLTAYTSGPESTGKRPGDAGYGITSSGGKAVEGVTIAVDPAVISLGSRVYIEGIGYRVAQDIGSAIKGKKIDLYMDDVTEARKFGVKKNIKVEIVD
;
A
#
# COMPACT_ATOMS: atom_id res chain seq x y z
N MET A 1 66.64 7.76 -42.68
CA MET A 1 67.98 8.26 -42.26
C MET A 1 67.76 9.42 -41.30
N LYS A 2 68.34 9.35 -40.09
CA LYS A 2 68.23 10.35 -39.01
C LYS A 2 68.90 11.68 -39.42
N ILE A 3 68.49 12.82 -38.84
CA ILE A 3 69.31 13.74 -38.01
C ILE A 3 68.73 15.18 -37.96
N LYS A 4 68.29 15.56 -36.74
CA LYS A 4 68.52 16.79 -35.94
C LYS A 4 68.20 18.16 -36.56
N LEU A 5 67.24 18.91 -35.99
CA LEU A 5 67.30 19.71 -34.74
C LEU A 5 68.25 20.91 -34.86
N ARG A 6 67.80 22.08 -34.39
CA ARG A 6 68.47 23.16 -33.59
C ARG A 6 67.76 24.49 -33.90
N HIS A 7 67.45 25.46 -33.02
CA HIS A 7 67.66 25.75 -31.60
C HIS A 7 66.72 26.96 -31.24
N LEU A 8 66.08 26.98 -30.06
CA LEU A 8 66.35 27.91 -28.93
C LEU A 8 65.77 29.35 -29.14
N ILE A 9 64.92 29.91 -28.27
CA ILE A 9 65.21 30.72 -27.06
C ILE A 9 63.85 30.96 -26.33
N LEU A 10 63.67 30.58 -25.05
CA LEU A 10 63.67 31.42 -23.80
C LEU A 10 62.63 32.58 -23.82
N ALA A 11 61.81 32.93 -22.81
CA ALA A 11 61.71 32.62 -21.38
C ALA A 11 60.35 33.14 -20.81
N ALA A 12 59.97 32.59 -19.64
CA ALA A 12 59.24 33.21 -18.49
C ALA A 12 57.83 33.84 -18.70
N ALA A 13 56.75 33.21 -18.20
CA ALA A 13 56.19 33.28 -16.82
C ALA A 13 55.16 34.46 -16.70
N VAL A 14 53.91 34.31 -16.23
CA VAL A 14 53.40 34.05 -14.86
C VAL A 14 51.84 34.17 -14.98
N VAL A 15 51.05 33.12 -14.65
CA VAL A 15 50.03 33.04 -13.52
C VAL A 15 48.81 33.98 -13.70
N PHE A 16 47.50 33.66 -13.52
CA PHE A 16 46.75 32.70 -12.70
C PHE A 16 45.27 32.63 -13.17
N VAL A 17 44.67 31.42 -13.12
CA VAL A 17 43.36 31.02 -12.57
C VAL A 17 42.04 31.68 -13.02
N ALA A 18 41.16 30.85 -13.58
CA ALA A 18 39.98 30.26 -12.90
C ALA A 18 39.36 29.21 -13.85
N GLY A 19 39.34 27.92 -13.51
CA GLY A 19 38.48 27.38 -12.47
C GLY A 19 37.15 26.93 -13.08
N PHE A 20 37.17 25.96 -14.00
CA PHE A 20 35.95 25.32 -14.49
C PHE A 20 35.45 24.38 -13.39
N GLN A 21 34.68 24.92 -12.46
CA GLN A 21 33.99 24.09 -11.46
C GLN A 21 32.91 23.28 -12.15
N GLN A 22 33.08 21.97 -12.07
CA GLN A 22 32.06 20.99 -12.33
C GLN A 22 30.87 21.25 -11.41
N ALA A 23 29.73 21.61 -11.99
CA ALA A 23 28.48 21.69 -11.25
C ALA A 23 28.11 20.27 -10.78
N LYS A 24 28.45 19.98 -9.52
CA LYS A 24 27.95 18.84 -8.75
C LYS A 24 26.44 19.06 -8.60
N SER A 25 25.64 18.40 -9.44
CA SER A 25 24.18 18.45 -9.31
C SER A 25 23.76 17.75 -8.02
N LEU A 26 23.61 18.54 -6.96
CA LEU A 26 22.99 18.12 -5.70
C LEU A 26 21.46 18.17 -5.87
N HIS A 27 20.94 17.29 -6.71
CA HIS A 27 19.54 16.91 -6.63
C HIS A 27 19.51 15.40 -6.35
N PRO A 28 18.99 14.95 -5.19
CA PRO A 28 18.57 13.57 -5.10
C PRO A 28 17.44 13.40 -6.12
N THR A 29 17.73 12.69 -7.21
CA THR A 29 16.70 12.18 -8.11
C THR A 29 15.77 11.35 -7.23
N VAL A 30 14.56 11.86 -6.99
CA VAL A 30 13.52 11.11 -6.31
C VAL A 30 13.13 9.99 -7.26
N GLU A 31 13.82 8.86 -7.12
CA GLU A 31 13.56 7.63 -7.85
C GLU A 31 12.12 7.23 -7.55
N ALA A 32 11.23 7.41 -8.53
CA ALA A 32 9.82 7.12 -8.38
C ALA A 32 9.67 5.62 -8.10
N LYS A 33 9.41 5.28 -6.84
CA LYS A 33 9.14 3.93 -6.36
C LYS A 33 8.06 3.31 -7.24
N GLU A 34 8.44 2.38 -8.10
CA GLU A 34 7.52 1.66 -8.96
C GLU A 34 6.54 0.92 -8.05
N SER A 35 5.29 1.39 -7.96
CA SER A 35 4.31 0.79 -7.07
C SER A 35 4.06 -0.62 -7.57
N GLU A 36 4.51 -1.62 -6.82
CA GLU A 36 4.25 -3.02 -7.15
C GLU A 36 2.74 -3.22 -7.37
N TYR A 37 2.42 -3.86 -8.50
CA TYR A 37 1.05 -4.13 -8.89
C TYR A 37 0.91 -5.60 -9.26
N ARG A 38 -0.28 -6.13 -9.02
CA ARG A 38 -0.71 -7.44 -9.50
C ARG A 38 -1.55 -7.27 -10.76
N THR A 39 -1.57 -8.24 -11.65
CA THR A 39 -2.54 -8.28 -12.75
C THR A 39 -3.69 -9.23 -12.46
N VAL A 40 -4.90 -8.86 -12.88
CA VAL A 40 -6.10 -9.70 -12.85
C VAL A 40 -6.82 -9.62 -14.17
N THR A 41 -7.20 -10.76 -14.72
CA THR A 41 -8.07 -10.84 -15.90
C THR A 41 -9.53 -10.77 -15.45
N VAL A 42 -10.25 -9.77 -15.95
CA VAL A 42 -11.68 -9.52 -15.69
C VAL A 42 -12.50 -10.70 -16.19
N LYS A 43 -13.36 -11.23 -15.34
CA LYS A 43 -14.31 -12.30 -15.67
C LYS A 43 -15.70 -11.74 -15.92
N LYS A 44 -16.56 -12.54 -16.56
CA LYS A 44 -17.98 -12.17 -16.74
C LYS A 44 -18.63 -11.92 -15.38
N GLY A 45 -19.26 -10.74 -15.23
CA GLY A 45 -19.90 -10.31 -13.98
C GLY A 45 -18.98 -9.60 -12.98
N ASP A 46 -17.68 -9.46 -13.28
CA ASP A 46 -16.80 -8.61 -12.47
C ASP A 46 -17.13 -7.14 -12.66
N THR A 47 -16.94 -6.38 -11.58
CA THR A 47 -16.93 -4.91 -11.59
C THR A 47 -15.63 -4.44 -10.93
N VAL A 48 -15.15 -3.25 -11.29
CA VAL A 48 -13.97 -2.67 -10.62
C VAL A 48 -14.19 -2.57 -9.12
N TYR A 49 -15.43 -2.30 -8.69
CA TYR A 49 -15.82 -2.30 -7.27
C TYR A 49 -15.60 -3.66 -6.57
N ARG A 50 -16.11 -4.75 -7.14
CA ARG A 50 -15.94 -6.10 -6.57
C ARG A 50 -14.48 -6.53 -6.57
N ILE A 51 -13.75 -6.19 -7.62
CA ILE A 51 -12.30 -6.44 -7.72
C ILE A 51 -11.57 -5.65 -6.63
N ALA A 52 -11.82 -4.35 -6.49
CA ALA A 52 -11.22 -3.50 -5.48
C ALA A 52 -11.39 -4.08 -4.07
N ARG A 53 -12.63 -4.40 -3.69
CA ARG A 53 -12.94 -5.03 -2.39
C ARG A 53 -12.27 -6.38 -2.22
N LYS A 54 -12.21 -7.22 -3.26
CA LYS A 54 -11.57 -8.53 -3.15
C LYS A 54 -10.06 -8.42 -2.93
N TYR A 55 -9.41 -7.46 -3.57
CA TYR A 55 -7.96 -7.33 -3.58
C TYR A 55 -7.42 -6.28 -2.60
N GLY A 56 -8.26 -5.74 -1.71
CA GLY A 56 -7.78 -4.82 -0.68
C GLY A 56 -7.31 -3.48 -1.23
N THR A 57 -7.96 -2.98 -2.28
CA THR A 57 -7.62 -1.71 -2.94
C THR A 57 -8.87 -0.90 -3.25
N THR A 58 -8.73 0.23 -3.93
CA THR A 58 -9.86 1.13 -4.25
C THR A 58 -10.13 1.21 -5.74
N VAL A 59 -11.38 1.48 -6.11
CA VAL A 59 -11.78 1.77 -7.49
C VAL A 59 -10.95 2.91 -8.07
N LYS A 60 -10.73 3.97 -7.29
CA LYS A 60 -9.92 5.13 -7.69
C LYS A 60 -8.48 4.73 -8.02
N SER A 61 -7.86 3.90 -7.18
CA SER A 61 -6.49 3.44 -7.37
C SER A 61 -6.36 2.56 -8.62
N ILE A 62 -7.30 1.62 -8.83
CA ILE A 62 -7.34 0.79 -10.04
C ILE A 62 -7.55 1.68 -11.27
N ALA A 63 -8.54 2.57 -11.23
CA ALA A 63 -8.87 3.44 -12.36
C ALA A 63 -7.67 4.31 -12.78
N LYS A 64 -7.01 4.93 -11.80
CA LYS A 64 -5.81 5.74 -12.03
C LYS A 64 -4.68 4.91 -12.64
N LEU A 65 -4.39 3.73 -12.08
CA LEU A 65 -3.28 2.88 -12.53
C LEU A 65 -3.48 2.33 -13.95
N ASN A 66 -4.74 2.14 -14.37
CA ASN A 66 -5.09 1.58 -15.67
C ASN A 66 -5.59 2.62 -16.69
N GLY A 67 -5.58 3.92 -16.34
CA GLY A 67 -6.14 4.96 -17.20
C GLY A 67 -7.63 4.78 -17.53
N LEU A 68 -8.42 4.24 -16.59
CA LEU A 68 -9.85 4.03 -16.81
C LEU A 68 -10.60 5.35 -16.62
N ASN A 69 -11.08 5.94 -17.72
CA ASN A 69 -11.95 7.11 -17.68
C ASN A 69 -13.33 6.78 -17.08
N ASN A 70 -13.83 5.57 -17.31
CA ASN A 70 -15.06 5.08 -16.70
C ASN A 70 -14.84 3.67 -16.11
N PRO A 71 -14.67 3.55 -14.79
CA PRO A 71 -14.45 2.26 -14.10
C PRO A 71 -15.64 1.29 -14.22
N SER A 72 -16.82 1.74 -14.64
CA SER A 72 -17.98 0.88 -14.85
C SER A 72 -17.96 0.17 -16.21
N LEU A 73 -17.03 0.51 -17.11
CA LEU A 73 -16.96 -0.02 -18.49
C LEU A 73 -15.77 -0.94 -18.71
N ILE A 74 -15.55 -1.91 -17.82
CA ILE A 74 -14.58 -2.99 -18.03
C ILE A 74 -15.19 -4.16 -18.80
N ARG A 75 -14.36 -4.89 -19.56
CA ARG A 75 -14.82 -6.04 -20.38
C ARG A 75 -14.21 -7.34 -19.90
N ALA A 76 -14.95 -8.44 -20.00
CA ALA A 76 -14.40 -9.77 -19.76
C ALA A 76 -13.19 -10.03 -20.67
N GLY A 77 -12.13 -10.62 -20.12
CA GLY A 77 -10.84 -10.79 -20.79
C GLY A 77 -9.88 -9.59 -20.65
N GLN A 78 -10.36 -8.42 -20.23
CA GLN A 78 -9.50 -7.27 -19.96
C GLN A 78 -8.56 -7.57 -18.80
N VAL A 79 -7.28 -7.21 -18.94
CA VAL A 79 -6.30 -7.32 -17.84
C VAL A 79 -6.21 -5.98 -17.11
N LEU A 80 -6.37 -6.01 -15.79
CA LEU A 80 -6.24 -4.84 -14.92
C LEU A 80 -5.02 -4.98 -14.02
N ARG A 81 -4.22 -3.92 -13.92
CA ARG A 81 -3.18 -3.72 -12.90
C ARG A 81 -3.84 -3.25 -11.61
N LEU A 82 -3.62 -3.96 -10.52
CA LEU A 82 -4.14 -3.63 -9.20
C LEU A 82 -2.96 -3.22 -8.34
N PRO A 83 -2.97 -2.01 -7.76
CA PRO A 83 -1.93 -1.67 -6.80
C PRO A 83 -2.08 -2.63 -5.62
N LEU A 84 -0.95 -3.12 -5.11
CA LEU A 84 -0.99 -3.87 -3.86
C LEU A 84 -1.61 -2.99 -2.77
N PRO A 85 -2.35 -3.59 -1.81
CA PRO A 85 -2.85 -2.86 -0.66
C PRO A 85 -1.71 -2.02 -0.09
N ALA A 86 -1.86 -0.70 -0.14
CA ALA A 86 -0.79 0.20 0.20
C ALA A 86 -0.38 -0.11 1.65
N PHE A 87 0.88 -0.50 1.85
CA PHE A 87 1.51 -0.34 3.15
C PHE A 87 1.29 1.14 3.49
N ALA A 88 0.57 1.42 4.58
CA ALA A 88 0.37 2.80 4.97
C ALA A 88 1.77 3.43 5.09
N GLU A 89 2.10 4.35 4.19
CA GLU A 89 3.35 5.12 4.20
C GLU A 89 3.60 5.83 5.55
N HIS A 90 2.62 5.80 6.46
CA HIS A 90 2.66 6.41 7.77
C HIS A 90 3.44 5.65 8.85
N LEU A 91 3.77 4.36 8.69
CA LEU A 91 4.62 3.66 9.70
C LEU A 91 6.12 3.96 9.51
N HIS A 92 6.56 4.35 8.31
CA HIS A 92 7.96 4.67 8.03
C HIS A 92 8.39 6.10 8.40
N GLN A 93 7.55 6.87 9.10
CA GLN A 93 7.99 8.17 9.63
C GLN A 93 8.50 8.07 11.08
N LYS A 94 8.17 6.99 11.81
CA LYS A 94 8.63 6.78 13.19
C LYS A 94 9.91 5.93 13.30
N GLU A 95 10.25 5.13 12.28
CA GLU A 95 11.43 4.24 12.29
C GLU A 95 12.70 4.83 11.64
N ARG A 96 12.69 6.09 11.18
CA ARG A 96 13.89 6.76 10.65
C ARG A 96 14.94 7.11 11.72
N GLY A 97 14.88 6.49 12.90
CA GLY A 97 15.77 6.74 14.03
C GLY A 97 16.56 5.53 14.55
N SER A 98 16.34 4.31 14.06
CA SER A 98 17.16 3.16 14.47
C SER A 98 17.80 2.52 13.27
N GLY A 99 19.06 2.88 13.02
CA GLY A 99 19.90 2.22 12.04
C GLY A 99 20.04 0.74 12.38
N LEU A 100 19.36 -0.11 11.62
CA LEU A 100 19.72 -1.50 11.42
C LEU A 100 19.57 -1.80 9.94
N THR A 101 20.72 -2.01 9.31
CA THR A 101 20.92 -2.39 7.93
C THR A 101 20.48 -3.83 7.73
N ASP A 102 19.65 -4.08 6.71
CA ASP A 102 19.92 -5.07 5.67
C ASP A 102 18.95 -4.85 4.52
N ALA A 103 19.50 -4.43 3.39
CA ALA A 103 18.77 -4.30 2.14
C ALA A 103 18.44 -5.70 1.62
N VAL A 104 17.17 -6.10 1.70
CA VAL A 104 16.69 -7.27 0.96
C VAL A 104 16.39 -6.82 -0.48
N PRO A 105 17.05 -7.40 -1.50
CA PRO A 105 16.74 -7.08 -2.89
C PRO A 105 15.35 -7.60 -3.26
N VAL A 106 14.42 -6.69 -3.58
CA VAL A 106 13.13 -7.03 -4.16
C VAL A 106 13.33 -7.22 -5.66
N SER A 107 13.93 -8.34 -6.05
CA SER A 107 14.13 -8.71 -7.45
C SER A 107 13.17 -9.84 -7.84
N MET A 108 12.20 -9.52 -8.69
CA MET A 108 11.68 -10.39 -9.75
C MET A 108 11.46 -11.86 -9.38
N ALA A 109 10.55 -12.10 -8.44
CA ALA A 109 9.73 -13.32 -8.39
C ALA A 109 8.59 -13.02 -7.42
N MET A 110 7.44 -12.56 -7.90
CA MET A 110 6.24 -12.72 -7.07
C MET A 110 6.09 -14.23 -6.87
N PRO A 111 6.19 -14.78 -5.65
CA PRO A 111 5.54 -16.06 -5.45
C PRO A 111 4.08 -15.76 -5.78
N VAL A 112 3.49 -16.56 -6.66
CA VAL A 112 2.06 -16.83 -6.57
C VAL A 112 1.85 -17.20 -5.11
N MET A 113 1.40 -16.23 -4.30
CA MET A 113 1.49 -16.29 -2.84
C MET A 113 1.13 -17.69 -2.37
N SER A 114 2.13 -18.46 -1.92
CA SER A 114 1.86 -19.59 -1.04
C SER A 114 1.07 -18.97 0.11
N ARG A 115 -0.14 -19.48 0.36
CA ARG A 115 -1.02 -19.01 1.42
C ARG A 115 -0.22 -18.62 2.67
N GLY A 116 -0.53 -17.45 3.22
CA GLY A 116 0.28 -16.80 4.24
C GLY A 116 0.31 -17.56 5.56
N ARG A 117 0.96 -17.02 6.59
CA ARG A 117 0.95 -17.64 7.92
C ARG A 117 -0.48 -17.67 8.44
N SER A 118 -1.03 -18.88 8.63
CA SER A 118 -2.37 -19.07 9.17
C SER A 118 -2.46 -18.54 10.60
N LEU A 119 -3.50 -17.75 10.88
CA LEU A 119 -3.90 -17.33 12.22
C LEU A 119 -5.05 -18.19 12.78
N GLY A 120 -5.52 -19.16 12.00
CA GLY A 120 -6.70 -19.97 12.30
C GLY A 120 -8.01 -19.24 12.03
N GLU A 121 -9.03 -19.59 12.79
CA GLU A 121 -10.40 -19.15 12.57
C GLU A 121 -10.80 -17.93 13.40
N PHE A 122 -11.50 -17.00 12.76
CA PHE A 122 -11.96 -15.73 13.33
C PHE A 122 -13.48 -15.60 13.25
N THR A 123 -14.01 -14.78 14.16
CA THR A 123 -15.35 -14.22 14.04
C THR A 123 -15.27 -12.86 13.34
N LEU A 124 -16.09 -12.65 12.32
CA LEU A 124 -16.19 -11.40 11.58
C LEU A 124 -17.50 -10.69 11.87
N THR A 125 -17.42 -9.38 12.03
CA THR A 125 -18.56 -8.45 12.04
C THR A 125 -18.31 -7.33 11.01
N ALA A 126 -19.25 -6.41 10.88
CA ALA A 126 -19.05 -5.19 10.11
C ALA A 126 -19.46 -3.96 10.92
N TYR A 127 -18.78 -2.84 10.65
CA TYR A 127 -19.03 -1.54 11.27
C TYR A 127 -18.97 -0.43 10.22
N THR A 128 -19.53 0.73 10.58
CA THR A 128 -19.39 1.96 9.77
C THR A 128 -18.78 3.09 10.61
N SER A 129 -18.59 4.26 10.00
CA SER A 129 -18.17 5.47 10.70
C SER A 129 -19.28 6.12 11.55
N GLY A 130 -20.52 5.66 11.40
CA GLY A 130 -21.72 6.30 11.92
C GLY A 130 -21.95 6.11 13.42
N PRO A 131 -22.96 6.81 13.98
CA PRO A 131 -23.25 6.78 15.41
C PRO A 131 -23.56 5.38 15.95
N GLU A 132 -24.12 4.50 15.13
CA GLU A 132 -24.45 3.12 15.49
C GLU A 132 -23.24 2.23 15.76
N SER A 133 -22.06 2.62 15.26
CA SER A 133 -20.81 1.89 15.43
C SER A 133 -19.82 2.64 16.32
N THR A 134 -19.67 3.96 16.13
CA THR A 134 -18.63 4.75 16.81
C THR A 134 -19.17 5.86 17.69
N GLY A 135 -20.48 6.10 17.72
CA GLY A 135 -21.09 7.24 18.42
C GLY A 135 -20.81 8.62 17.80
N LYS A 136 -20.24 8.69 16.58
CA LYS A 136 -19.83 9.95 15.92
C LYS A 136 -20.67 10.26 14.69
N ARG A 137 -20.73 11.52 14.29
CA ARG A 137 -21.46 12.06 13.14
C ARG A 137 -20.51 12.79 12.17
N PRO A 138 -20.88 12.94 10.89
CA PRO A 138 -20.15 13.81 9.97
C PRO A 138 -19.96 15.22 10.57
N GLY A 139 -18.70 15.64 10.73
CA GLY A 139 -18.33 16.90 11.38
C GLY A 139 -17.68 16.73 12.75
N ASP A 140 -17.89 15.60 13.43
CA ASP A 140 -17.26 15.33 14.72
C ASP A 140 -15.76 15.05 14.57
N ALA A 141 -15.00 15.41 15.60
CA ALA A 141 -13.58 15.11 15.67
C ALA A 141 -13.34 13.59 15.56
N GLY A 142 -12.50 13.20 14.60
CA GLY A 142 -12.17 11.80 14.37
C GLY A 142 -13.31 10.96 13.76
N TYR A 143 -14.34 11.57 13.15
CA TYR A 143 -15.31 10.85 12.34
C TYR A 143 -14.63 10.18 11.13
N GLY A 144 -14.78 8.85 11.02
CA GLY A 144 -14.16 8.05 9.97
C GLY A 144 -12.63 7.96 10.02
N ILE A 145 -12.00 8.38 11.12
CA ILE A 145 -10.55 8.25 11.33
C ILE A 145 -10.27 6.97 12.10
N THR A 146 -9.38 6.14 11.55
CA THR A 146 -8.92 4.89 12.14
C THR A 146 -7.83 5.12 13.18
N SER A 147 -7.58 4.11 14.01
CA SER A 147 -6.50 4.12 15.01
C SER A 147 -5.09 4.30 14.40
N SER A 148 -4.90 3.92 13.12
CA SER A 148 -3.66 4.18 12.38
C SER A 148 -3.51 5.63 11.88
N GLY A 149 -4.51 6.49 12.09
CA GLY A 149 -4.52 7.92 11.72
C GLY A 149 -5.10 8.23 10.34
N GLY A 150 -5.25 7.23 9.46
CA GLY A 150 -5.89 7.39 8.15
C GLY A 150 -7.41 7.31 8.20
N LYS A 151 -8.09 7.71 7.12
CA LYS A 151 -9.53 7.47 6.95
C LYS A 151 -9.81 5.98 6.73
N ALA A 152 -10.92 5.50 7.29
CA ALA A 152 -11.42 4.17 6.98
C ALA A 152 -11.86 4.10 5.50
N VAL A 153 -11.57 2.99 4.85
CA VAL A 153 -11.84 2.78 3.42
C VAL A 153 -12.47 1.41 3.22
N GLU A 154 -13.67 1.38 2.63
CA GLU A 154 -14.37 0.13 2.38
C GLU A 154 -13.56 -0.78 1.46
N GLY A 155 -13.54 -2.08 1.80
CA GLY A 155 -12.77 -3.08 1.07
C GLY A 155 -11.30 -3.11 1.42
N VAL A 156 -10.81 -2.18 2.26
CA VAL A 156 -9.41 -2.11 2.70
C VAL A 156 -9.33 -2.27 4.22
N THR A 157 -9.96 -1.35 4.95
CA THR A 157 -9.83 -1.19 6.40
C THR A 157 -10.53 -2.31 7.16
N ILE A 158 -9.84 -2.86 8.16
CA ILE A 158 -10.43 -3.68 9.22
C ILE A 158 -9.99 -3.18 10.60
N ALA A 159 -10.87 -3.37 11.57
CA ALA A 159 -10.55 -3.23 12.99
C ALA A 159 -10.14 -4.59 13.58
N VAL A 160 -9.08 -4.61 14.39
CA VAL A 160 -8.48 -5.83 14.94
C VAL A 160 -8.08 -5.67 16.40
N ASP A 161 -7.76 -6.79 17.05
CA ASP A 161 -6.97 -6.79 18.28
C ASP A 161 -5.46 -6.74 17.93
N PRO A 162 -4.73 -5.67 18.29
CA PRO A 162 -3.31 -5.52 17.96
C PRO A 162 -2.41 -6.58 18.60
N ALA A 163 -2.86 -7.26 19.66
CA ALA A 163 -2.13 -8.38 20.26
C ALA A 163 -2.18 -9.66 19.40
N VAL A 164 -3.14 -9.75 18.47
CA VAL A 164 -3.32 -10.90 17.57
C VAL A 164 -2.89 -10.57 16.14
N ILE A 165 -3.28 -9.39 15.64
CA ILE A 165 -2.93 -8.88 14.32
C ILE A 165 -2.40 -7.46 14.51
N SER A 166 -1.09 -7.27 14.32
CA SER A 166 -0.47 -5.96 14.45
C SER A 166 -1.07 -4.94 13.46
N LEU A 167 -1.21 -3.69 13.89
CA LEU A 167 -1.61 -2.61 12.98
C LEU A 167 -0.59 -2.48 11.83
N GLY A 168 -1.10 -2.30 10.62
CA GLY A 168 -0.34 -2.29 9.38
C GLY A 168 -0.30 -3.65 8.67
N SER A 169 -0.57 -4.77 9.37
CA SER A 169 -0.52 -6.09 8.75
C SER A 169 -1.54 -6.28 7.63
N ARG A 170 -1.12 -7.01 6.61
CA ARG A 170 -1.98 -7.46 5.51
C ARG A 170 -2.51 -8.84 5.83
N VAL A 171 -3.81 -9.02 5.66
CA VAL A 171 -4.45 -10.32 5.84
C VAL A 171 -5.23 -10.73 4.60
N TYR A 172 -5.25 -12.03 4.34
CA TYR A 172 -6.24 -12.65 3.50
C TYR A 172 -7.32 -13.28 4.39
N ILE A 173 -8.56 -12.91 4.16
CA ILE A 173 -9.72 -13.42 4.89
C ILE A 173 -10.52 -14.32 3.92
N GLU A 174 -10.69 -15.59 4.27
CA GLU A 174 -11.39 -16.55 3.43
C GLU A 174 -12.81 -16.08 3.07
N GLY A 175 -13.17 -16.18 1.79
CA GLY A 175 -14.47 -15.72 1.28
C GLY A 175 -14.63 -14.20 1.16
N ILE A 176 -13.72 -13.40 1.73
CA ILE A 176 -13.79 -11.94 1.75
C ILE A 176 -12.71 -11.30 0.86
N GLY A 177 -11.48 -11.79 0.96
CA GLY A 177 -10.31 -11.24 0.25
C GLY A 177 -9.35 -10.48 1.16
N TYR A 178 -8.53 -9.63 0.54
CA TYR A 178 -7.40 -8.96 1.18
C TYR A 178 -7.84 -7.72 1.97
N ARG A 179 -7.29 -7.52 3.16
CA ARG A 179 -7.55 -6.36 4.03
C ARG A 179 -6.28 -5.88 4.71
N VAL A 180 -6.35 -4.69 5.30
CA VAL A 180 -5.27 -4.06 6.07
C VAL A 180 -5.77 -3.72 7.47
N ALA A 181 -5.06 -4.19 8.48
CA ALA A 181 -5.32 -3.85 9.88
C ALA A 181 -4.98 -2.36 10.12
N GLN A 182 -5.99 -1.51 10.15
CA GLN A 182 -5.80 -0.05 10.28
C GLN A 182 -6.51 0.52 11.51
N ASP A 183 -7.41 -0.24 12.11
CA ASP A 183 -8.24 0.23 13.19
C ASP A 183 -8.26 -0.71 14.40
N ILE A 184 -8.67 -0.16 15.54
CA ILE A 184 -8.83 -0.90 16.80
C ILE A 184 -10.22 -0.57 17.35
N GLY A 185 -11.00 -1.59 17.63
CA GLY A 185 -12.30 -1.45 18.31
C GLY A 185 -12.21 -1.94 19.75
N SER A 186 -12.84 -1.23 20.69
CA SER A 186 -12.87 -1.65 22.11
C SER A 186 -13.49 -3.04 22.30
N ALA A 187 -14.50 -3.38 21.49
CA ALA A 187 -15.17 -4.68 21.47
C ALA A 187 -14.54 -5.72 20.53
N ILE A 188 -13.40 -5.40 19.91
CA ILE A 188 -12.66 -6.27 19.00
C ILE A 188 -11.44 -6.80 19.74
N LYS A 189 -11.58 -8.00 20.30
CA LYS A 189 -10.59 -8.67 21.15
C LYS A 189 -10.39 -10.11 20.70
N GLY A 190 -9.16 -10.61 20.80
CA GLY A 190 -8.77 -11.95 20.39
C GLY A 190 -8.99 -12.17 18.89
N LYS A 191 -9.53 -13.35 18.54
CA LYS A 191 -9.80 -13.75 17.15
C LYS A 191 -11.11 -13.17 16.60
N LYS A 192 -11.22 -11.84 16.66
CA LYS A 192 -12.34 -11.09 16.10
C LYS A 192 -11.81 -9.99 15.17
N ILE A 193 -12.49 -9.80 14.03
CA ILE A 193 -12.20 -8.74 13.07
C ILE A 193 -13.51 -8.01 12.75
N ASP A 194 -13.45 -6.69 12.67
CA ASP A 194 -14.57 -5.88 12.18
C ASP A 194 -14.26 -5.31 10.80
N LEU A 195 -15.12 -5.56 9.82
CA LEU A 195 -14.94 -5.04 8.46
C LEU A 195 -15.57 -3.66 8.34
N TYR A 196 -14.79 -2.69 7.88
CA TYR A 196 -15.36 -1.38 7.58
C TYR A 196 -16.22 -1.42 6.31
N MET A 197 -17.42 -0.85 6.40
CA MET A 197 -18.37 -0.64 5.30
C MET A 197 -18.91 0.78 5.33
N ASP A 198 -19.13 1.39 4.16
CA ASP A 198 -19.65 2.75 4.09
C ASP A 198 -21.17 2.81 4.34
N ASP A 199 -21.90 1.72 4.07
CA ASP A 199 -23.36 1.65 4.22
C ASP A 199 -23.79 0.81 5.43
N VAL A 200 -24.60 1.41 6.30
CA VAL A 200 -25.10 0.77 7.52
C VAL A 200 -26.03 -0.41 7.24
N THR A 201 -26.77 -0.37 6.15
CA THR A 201 -27.70 -1.43 5.77
C THR A 201 -26.92 -2.65 5.30
N GLU A 202 -25.87 -2.46 4.51
CA GLU A 202 -24.95 -3.53 4.10
C GLU A 202 -24.16 -4.09 5.29
N ALA A 203 -23.71 -3.25 6.24
CA ALA A 203 -23.06 -3.71 7.47
C ALA A 203 -23.99 -4.60 8.31
N ARG A 204 -25.27 -4.23 8.44
CA ARG A 204 -26.27 -5.05 9.15
C ARG A 204 -26.57 -6.36 8.42
N LYS A 205 -26.71 -6.32 7.10
CA LYS A 205 -26.92 -7.52 6.27
C LYS A 205 -25.74 -8.48 6.31
N PHE A 206 -24.51 -7.97 6.45
CA PHE A 206 -23.32 -8.81 6.60
C PHE A 206 -23.47 -9.74 7.81
N GLY A 207 -23.95 -9.19 8.94
CA GLY A 207 -24.18 -9.94 10.17
C GLY A 207 -22.89 -10.53 10.75
N VAL A 208 -23.03 -11.59 11.56
CA VAL A 208 -21.88 -12.27 12.16
C VAL A 208 -21.49 -13.47 11.31
N LYS A 209 -20.21 -13.59 10.94
CA LYS A 209 -19.64 -14.79 10.32
C LYS A 209 -18.67 -15.44 11.31
N LYS A 210 -18.76 -16.75 11.48
CA LYS A 210 -17.88 -17.51 12.39
C LYS A 210 -17.04 -18.49 11.59
N ASN A 211 -15.97 -18.97 12.20
CA ASN A 211 -15.09 -20.01 11.66
C ASN A 211 -14.44 -19.61 10.32
N ILE A 212 -14.12 -18.33 10.16
CA ILE A 212 -13.52 -17.82 8.93
C ILE A 212 -12.00 -17.86 9.05
N LYS A 213 -11.34 -18.55 8.12
CA LYS A 213 -9.88 -18.65 8.14
C LYS A 213 -9.24 -17.32 7.75
N VAL A 214 -8.20 -16.96 8.50
CA VAL A 214 -7.41 -15.74 8.27
C VAL A 214 -5.94 -16.09 8.18
N GLU A 215 -5.26 -15.50 7.21
CA GLU A 215 -3.83 -15.65 6.99
C GLU A 215 -3.17 -14.27 6.97
N ILE A 216 -2.01 -14.13 7.61
CA ILE A 216 -1.15 -12.97 7.44
C ILE A 216 -0.31 -13.15 6.18
N VAL A 217 -0.31 -12.15 5.31
CA VAL A 217 0.28 -12.17 3.96
C VAL A 217 1.27 -11.03 3.73
N ASP A 218 1.80 -10.45 4.81
CA ASP A 218 2.81 -9.40 4.74
C ASP A 218 4.22 -9.91 4.53
#